data_AF-A0A2W0BFT2-F1
#
_entry.id   AF-A0A2W0BFT2-F1
#
_cell.length_a   1.000
_cell.length_b   1.000
_cell.length_c   1.000
_cell.angle_alpha   90.00
_cell.angle_beta   90.00
_cell.angle_gamma   90.00
#
_symmetry.space_group_name_H-M   'P 1'
#
loop_
_entity.id
_entity.type
_entity.pdbx_description
1 polymer ?
#
loop_
_entity_poly.entity_id
_entity_poly.type
_entity_poly.pdbx_seq_one_letter_code
_entity_poly.pdbx_strand_id
1 'polypeptide(L)'
;MPGAEEGDGGWSTWITGSAPGRALLFLFGNGYFSNMIYNKADWDYKTADISQATKASDAQGAKILNATDPDLARLKSRGGKLIIYHGWNDPAISAINSIDYYNQ
;
A
#
# COMPACT_ATOMS: atom_id res chain seq x y z
N MET A 1 -18.36 -9.72 5.42
CA MET A 1 -18.15 -8.26 5.29
C MET A 1 -17.44 -8.04 3.95
N PRO A 2 -17.73 -6.94 3.23
CA PRO A 2 -17.07 -6.58 1.97
C PRO A 2 -15.56 -6.59 2.08
N GLY A 3 -14.85 -6.84 0.97
CA GLY A 3 -13.37 -6.76 0.90
C GLY A 3 -12.67 -8.09 0.67
N ALA A 4 -13.40 -9.20 0.64
CA ALA A 4 -12.89 -10.51 0.24
C ALA A 4 -13.95 -11.29 -0.54
N GLU A 5 -14.66 -10.59 -1.43
CA GLU A 5 -15.95 -11.02 -1.97
C GLU A 5 -15.76 -12.04 -3.12
N GLU A 6 -15.52 -13.27 -2.67
CA GLU A 6 -15.91 -14.57 -3.22
C GLU A 6 -15.20 -15.10 -4.49
N GLY A 7 -14.05 -15.76 -4.25
CA GLY A 7 -13.25 -16.56 -5.18
C GLY A 7 -11.90 -16.95 -4.55
N ASP A 8 -11.19 -17.92 -5.13
CA ASP A 8 -9.83 -18.27 -4.68
C ASP A 8 -8.88 -17.08 -4.87
N GLY A 9 -8.10 -16.76 -3.83
CA GLY A 9 -7.00 -15.79 -3.93
C GLY A 9 -7.10 -14.50 -3.12
N GLY A 10 -7.92 -14.47 -2.05
CA GLY A 10 -7.87 -13.42 -1.04
C GLY A 10 -6.60 -13.52 -0.16
N TRP A 11 -6.77 -13.90 1.11
CA TRP A 11 -5.67 -14.05 2.07
C TRP A 11 -4.54 -14.97 1.58
N SER A 12 -4.88 -16.04 0.85
CA SER A 12 -3.89 -16.98 0.32
C SER A 12 -2.92 -16.33 -0.68
N THR A 13 -3.40 -15.45 -1.55
CA THR A 13 -2.54 -14.76 -2.54
C THR A 13 -1.83 -13.56 -1.92
N TRP A 14 -2.54 -12.78 -1.11
CA TRP A 14 -2.05 -11.48 -0.63
C TRP A 14 -1.14 -11.60 0.59
N ILE A 15 -1.43 -12.53 1.50
CA ILE A 15 -0.80 -12.59 2.82
C ILE A 15 0.02 -13.87 3.00
N THR A 16 -0.59 -15.06 2.88
CA THR A 16 0.11 -16.31 3.26
C THR A 16 0.99 -16.86 2.14
N GLY A 17 0.59 -16.68 0.89
CA GLY A 17 1.23 -17.29 -0.27
C GLY A 17 1.06 -18.82 -0.31
N SER A 18 1.61 -19.43 -1.36
CA SER A 18 1.74 -20.89 -1.47
C SER A 18 2.95 -21.45 -0.69
N ALA A 19 3.89 -20.59 -0.30
CA ALA A 19 5.06 -20.87 0.51
C ALA A 19 5.59 -19.55 1.12
N PRO A 20 6.49 -19.59 2.12
CA PRO A 20 7.09 -18.38 2.67
C PRO A 20 7.73 -17.48 1.59
N GLY A 21 7.40 -16.19 1.62
CA GLY A 21 7.87 -15.22 0.61
C GLY A 21 7.21 -15.34 -0.76
N ARG A 22 6.11 -16.10 -0.89
CA ARG A 22 5.34 -16.26 -2.15
C ARG A 22 3.97 -15.57 -2.12
N ALA A 23 3.80 -14.56 -1.27
CA ALA A 23 2.61 -13.71 -1.23
C ALA A 23 2.83 -12.40 -2.02
N LEU A 24 1.78 -11.79 -2.56
CA LEU A 24 1.90 -10.55 -3.33
C LEU A 24 2.44 -9.37 -2.50
N LEU A 25 2.08 -9.25 -1.22
CA LEU A 25 2.66 -8.21 -0.36
C LEU A 25 4.18 -8.33 -0.24
N PHE A 26 4.72 -9.55 -0.29
CA PHE A 26 6.16 -9.76 -0.30
C PHE A 26 6.80 -9.25 -1.59
N LEU A 27 6.19 -9.60 -2.74
CA LEU A 27 6.64 -9.13 -4.05
C LEU A 27 6.65 -7.59 -4.13
N PHE A 28 5.56 -6.95 -3.73
CA PHE A 28 5.44 -5.49 -3.77
C PHE A 28 6.37 -4.80 -2.78
N GLY A 29 6.40 -5.24 -1.52
CA GLY A 29 7.27 -4.65 -0.51
C GLY A 29 8.75 -4.78 -0.89
N ASN A 30 9.21 -5.99 -1.24
CA ASN A 30 10.60 -6.20 -1.60
C ASN A 30 10.97 -5.49 -2.90
N GLY A 31 10.10 -5.55 -3.92
CA GLY A 31 10.33 -4.89 -5.21
C GLY A 31 10.36 -3.37 -5.10
N TYR A 32 9.53 -2.78 -4.23
CA TYR A 32 9.53 -1.35 -3.95
C TYR A 32 10.88 -0.91 -3.36
N PHE A 33 11.33 -1.57 -2.29
CA PHE A 33 12.60 -1.20 -1.66
C PHE A 33 13.81 -1.50 -2.54
N SER A 34 13.86 -2.68 -3.18
CA SER A 34 15.01 -3.05 -4.01
C SER A 34 15.13 -2.20 -5.27
N ASN A 35 14.04 -1.94 -5.99
CA ASN A 35 14.11 -1.28 -7.30
C ASN A 35 13.90 0.23 -7.24
N MET A 36 13.06 0.73 -6.31
CA MET A 36 12.67 2.14 -6.30
C MET A 36 13.42 2.96 -5.23
N ILE A 37 13.66 2.39 -4.05
CA ILE A 37 14.28 3.15 -2.94
C ILE A 37 15.80 2.98 -2.91
N TYR A 38 16.29 1.75 -3.04
CA TYR A 38 17.71 1.46 -2.91
C TYR A 38 18.43 1.18 -4.23
N ASN A 39 17.68 0.90 -5.30
CA ASN A 39 18.21 0.45 -6.59
C ASN A 39 19.28 -0.65 -6.42
N LYS A 40 18.98 -1.61 -5.55
CA LYS A 40 19.86 -2.68 -5.09
C LYS A 40 19.11 -4.02 -5.21
N ALA A 41 19.45 -4.81 -6.24
CA ALA A 41 18.76 -6.05 -6.56
C ALA A 41 18.85 -7.12 -5.45
N ASP A 42 19.91 -7.09 -4.65
CA ASP A 42 20.17 -7.96 -3.50
C ASP A 42 19.70 -7.36 -2.16
N TRP A 43 18.81 -6.35 -2.17
CA TRP A 43 18.19 -5.86 -0.93
C TRP A 43 17.29 -6.95 -0.31
N ASP A 44 17.44 -7.17 1.00
CA ASP A 44 16.69 -8.18 1.76
C ASP A 44 16.13 -7.60 3.06
N TYR A 45 14.80 -7.55 3.14
CA TYR A 45 14.03 -7.13 4.30
C TYR A 45 14.39 -7.88 5.60
N LYS A 46 14.91 -9.12 5.53
CA LYS A 46 15.28 -9.91 6.72
C LYS A 46 16.49 -9.35 7.46
N THR A 47 17.34 -8.62 6.74
CA THR A 47 18.59 -8.05 7.27
C THR A 47 18.55 -6.53 7.34
N ALA A 48 17.56 -5.91 6.70
CA ALA A 48 17.38 -4.47 6.70
C ALA A 48 16.90 -3.95 8.06
N ASP A 49 17.38 -2.77 8.45
CA ASP A 49 16.72 -1.96 9.47
C ASP A 49 15.47 -1.32 8.85
N ILE A 50 14.30 -1.83 9.25
CA ILE A 50 13.02 -1.39 8.71
C ILE A 50 12.72 0.08 9.05
N SER A 51 13.19 0.59 10.20
CA SER A 51 12.99 2.01 10.53
C SER A 51 13.77 2.91 9.59
N GLN A 52 15.01 2.54 9.26
CA GLN A 52 15.82 3.28 8.28
C GLN A 52 15.26 3.15 6.86
N ALA A 53 14.75 1.96 6.51
CA ALA A 53 14.09 1.74 5.22
C ALA A 53 12.85 2.63 5.06
N THR A 54 11.99 2.70 6.07
CA THR A 54 10.81 3.58 6.04
C THR A 54 11.21 5.04 5.89
N LYS A 55 12.20 5.53 6.65
CA LYS A 55 12.69 6.92 6.52
C LYS A 55 13.23 7.22 5.12
N ALA A 56 13.96 6.27 4.52
CA ALA A 56 14.45 6.40 3.15
C ALA A 56 13.30 6.45 2.14
N SER A 57 12.29 5.59 2.31
CA SER A 57 11.06 5.61 1.52
C SER A 57 10.32 6.95 1.63
N ASP A 58 10.17 7.49 2.83
CA ASP A 58 9.49 8.77 3.04
C ASP A 58 10.26 9.93 2.38
N ALA A 59 11.59 9.93 2.52
CA ALA A 59 12.43 10.98 1.95
C ALA A 59 12.41 10.98 0.41
N GLN A 60 12.34 9.80 -0.21
CA GLN A 60 12.52 9.65 -1.67
C GLN A 60 11.19 9.43 -2.41
N GLY A 61 10.33 8.55 -1.90
CA GLY A 61 9.12 8.08 -2.56
C GLY A 61 7.86 8.87 -2.21
N ALA A 62 7.73 9.40 -0.98
CA ALA A 62 6.47 9.98 -0.51
C ALA A 62 5.96 11.12 -1.40
N LYS A 63 6.85 12.02 -1.85
CA LYS A 63 6.48 13.16 -2.70
C LYS A 63 5.93 12.75 -4.08
N ILE A 64 6.23 11.54 -4.52
CA ILE A 64 5.89 11.04 -5.85
C ILE A 64 4.69 10.10 -5.77
N LEU A 65 4.61 9.27 -4.72
CA LEU A 65 3.67 8.16 -4.62
C LEU A 65 2.54 8.37 -3.63
N ASN A 66 2.71 9.20 -2.59
CA ASN A 66 1.66 9.38 -1.59
C ASN A 66 0.52 10.20 -2.20
N ALA A 67 -0.64 9.57 -2.30
CA ALA A 67 -1.90 10.21 -2.68
C ALA A 67 -2.74 10.53 -1.43
N THR A 68 -2.15 11.25 -0.47
CA THR A 68 -2.73 11.48 0.86
C THR A 68 -3.09 12.95 1.12
N ASP A 69 -2.98 13.83 0.13
CA ASP A 69 -3.41 15.23 0.25
C ASP A 69 -4.95 15.32 0.29
N PRO A 70 -5.56 15.77 1.40
CA PRO A 70 -7.01 15.86 1.52
C PRO A 70 -7.59 17.12 0.85
N ASP A 71 -6.76 18.05 0.33
CA ASP A 71 -7.26 19.26 -0.33
C ASP A 71 -7.87 18.96 -1.70
N LEU A 72 -9.19 18.75 -1.69
CA LEU A 72 -10.00 18.55 -2.88
C LEU A 72 -10.65 19.84 -3.40
N ALA A 73 -10.23 21.03 -2.97
CA ALA A 73 -10.86 22.30 -3.37
C ALA A 73 -10.84 22.51 -4.89
N ARG A 74 -9.75 22.13 -5.56
CA ARG A 74 -9.62 22.22 -7.03
C ARG A 74 -10.53 21.23 -7.77
N LEU A 75 -10.76 20.04 -7.21
CA LEU A 75 -11.70 19.06 -7.76
C LEU A 75 -13.13 19.61 -7.65
N LYS A 76 -13.47 20.13 -6.46
CA LYS A 76 -14.78 20.70 -6.15
C LYS A 76 -15.10 21.93 -7.00
N SER A 77 -14.17 22.86 -7.18
CA SER A 77 -14.39 24.10 -7.95
C SER A 77 -14.69 23.85 -9.43
N ARG A 78 -14.28 22.70 -9.95
CA ARG A 78 -14.57 22.23 -11.31
C ARG A 78 -15.84 21.37 -11.40
N GLY A 79 -16.61 21.26 -10.30
CA GLY A 79 -17.81 20.43 -10.23
C GLY A 79 -17.55 18.92 -10.08
N GLY A 80 -16.29 18.52 -9.87
CA GLY A 80 -15.90 17.12 -9.71
C GLY A 80 -16.50 16.47 -8.47
N LYS A 81 -16.68 15.14 -8.53
CA LYS A 81 -17.22 14.30 -7.45
C LYS A 81 -16.27 13.14 -7.22
N LEU A 82 -16.10 12.76 -5.95
CA LEU A 82 -15.29 11.62 -5.53
C LEU A 82 -16.14 10.72 -4.65
N ILE A 83 -16.16 9.43 -4.97
CA ILE A 83 -16.77 8.37 -4.15
C ILE A 83 -15.64 7.40 -3.82
N ILE A 84 -15.43 7.15 -2.54
CA ILE A 84 -14.45 6.17 -2.04
C ILE A 84 -15.22 5.06 -1.33
N TYR A 85 -14.85 3.82 -1.63
CA TYR A 85 -15.36 2.61 -0.98
C TYR A 85 -14.18 1.71 -0.64
N HIS A 86 -14.22 1.06 0.52
CA HIS A 86 -13.22 0.10 0.97
C HIS A 86 -13.93 -1.03 1.72
N GLY A 87 -13.59 -2.28 1.41
CA GLY A 87 -14.11 -3.43 2.13
C GLY A 87 -13.35 -3.72 3.43
N TRP A 88 -14.06 -4.01 4.52
CA TRP A 88 -13.47 -4.34 5.82
C TRP A 88 -12.63 -5.63 5.85
N ASN A 89 -12.86 -6.55 4.92
CA ASN A 89 -12.15 -7.82 4.83
C ASN A 89 -10.99 -7.79 3.80
N ASP A 90 -10.59 -6.61 3.32
CA ASP A 90 -9.47 -6.47 2.38
C ASP A 90 -8.16 -7.00 2.99
N PRO A 91 -7.53 -8.04 2.41
CA PRO A 91 -6.30 -8.62 2.92
C PRO A 91 -5.05 -7.82 2.52
N ALA A 92 -5.15 -6.93 1.53
CA ALA A 92 -4.02 -6.19 0.98
C ALA A 92 -3.82 -4.84 1.68
N ILE A 93 -4.89 -4.06 1.82
CA ILE A 93 -4.84 -2.70 2.37
C ILE A 93 -5.90 -2.56 3.47
N SER A 94 -5.54 -1.90 4.57
CA SER A 94 -6.49 -1.69 5.67
C SER A 94 -7.54 -0.64 5.31
N ALA A 95 -8.82 -0.97 5.54
CA ALA A 95 -9.93 -0.02 5.43
C ALA A 95 -9.78 1.18 6.38
N ILE A 96 -9.02 1.04 7.47
CA ILE A 96 -8.71 2.15 8.39
C ILE A 96 -8.00 3.29 7.65
N ASN A 97 -7.13 3.00 6.68
CA ASN A 97 -6.43 4.04 5.92
C ASN A 97 -7.42 4.94 5.14
N SER A 98 -8.52 4.37 4.63
CA SER A 98 -9.55 5.16 3.95
C SER A 98 -10.39 5.99 4.93
N ILE A 99 -10.62 5.47 6.14
CA ILE A 99 -11.28 6.22 7.22
C ILE A 99 -10.40 7.39 7.67
N ASP A 100 -9.10 7.16 7.86
CA ASP A 100 -8.14 8.19 8.25
C ASP A 100 -8.01 9.27 7.17
N TYR A 101 -8.00 8.90 5.89
CA TYR A 101 -8.04 9.89 4.79
C TYR A 101 -9.32 10.74 4.82
N TYR A 102 -10.47 10.13 5.10
CA TYR A 102 -11.74 10.85 5.18
C TYR A 102 -11.81 11.81 6.38
N ASN A 103 -11.11 11.51 7.48
CA ASN A 103 -11.15 12.28 8.72
C ASN A 103 -10.09 13.38 8.86
N GLN A 104 -9.17 13.50 7.90
CA GLN A 104 -8.19 14.60 7.84
C GLN A 104 -8.87 15.93 7.49
#